data_AF-A0A377JZE2-F1
#
_entry.id   AF-A0A377JZE2-F1
#
_cell.length_a   1.000
_cell.length_b   1.000
_cell.length_c   1.000
_cell.angle_alpha   90.00
_cell.angle_beta   90.00
_cell.angle_gamma   90.00
#
_symmetry.space_group_name_H-M   'P 1'
#
loop_
_entity.id
_entity.type
_entity.pdbx_description
1 polymer ?
#
loop_
_entity_poly.entity_id
_entity_poly.type
_entity_poly.pdbx_seq_one_letter_code
_entity_poly.pdbx_strand_id
1 'polypeptide(L)'
;MTKHARFFLLPSFILISAALIAGCNDKGEEKAHVGEPQVTVHIVKTAPLEVKTELPGRTNAYRIAEVRPQVSGIVLNRNFTEGSDVQAGQSLYQIDPATYQASYDSAKGENWRKVKPPPPSRI
;
A
#
# COMPACT_ATOMS: atom_id res chain seq x y z
N MET A 1 107.87 57.36 16.79
CA MET A 1 107.49 56.03 16.29
C MET A 1 106.52 55.35 17.26
N THR A 2 105.32 55.03 16.75
CA THR A 2 104.43 53.89 17.10
C THR A 2 104.00 53.64 18.56
N LYS A 3 103.04 54.42 19.11
CA LYS A 3 102.26 54.02 20.31
C LYS A 3 100.74 54.26 20.25
N HIS A 4 100.17 54.75 19.14
CA HIS A 4 98.73 55.04 19.03
C HIS A 4 97.85 53.84 18.62
N ALA A 5 98.44 52.70 18.24
CA ALA A 5 97.71 51.54 17.71
C ALA A 5 96.99 50.69 18.78
N ARG A 6 97.24 50.91 20.08
CA ARG A 6 96.63 50.12 21.18
C ARG A 6 95.40 50.77 21.81
N PHE A 7 95.23 52.08 21.66
CA PHE A 7 94.15 52.83 22.34
C PHE A 7 92.84 52.86 21.53
N PHE A 8 92.90 52.58 20.23
CA PHE A 8 91.72 52.55 19.34
C PHE A 8 91.09 51.15 19.14
N LEU A 9 91.71 50.08 19.67
CA LEU A 9 91.21 48.70 19.52
C LEU A 9 90.18 48.28 20.58
N LEU A 10 90.13 48.95 21.75
CA LEU A 10 89.14 48.67 22.79
C LEU A 10 87.70 49.13 22.47
N PRO A 11 87.43 50.30 21.87
CA PRO A 11 86.04 50.72 21.60
C PRO A 11 85.38 49.94 20.44
N SER A 12 86.16 49.38 19.52
CA SER A 12 85.65 48.58 18.39
C SER A 12 85.10 47.21 18.85
N PHE A 13 85.75 46.60 19.85
CA PHE A 13 85.34 45.28 20.36
C PHE A 13 84.02 45.34 21.16
N ILE A 14 83.75 46.45 21.84
CA ILE A 14 82.50 46.69 22.59
C ILE A 14 81.31 46.90 21.64
N LEU A 15 81.52 47.60 20.52
CA LEU A 15 80.49 47.84 19.51
C LEU A 15 80.11 46.57 18.75
N ILE A 16 81.07 45.68 18.46
CA ILE A 16 80.81 44.39 17.81
C ILE A 16 80.06 43.44 18.75
N SER A 17 80.38 43.44 20.05
CA SER A 17 79.67 42.63 21.06
C SER A 17 78.21 43.07 21.23
N ALA A 18 77.93 44.38 21.21
CA ALA A 18 76.57 44.90 21.28
C ALA A 18 75.71 44.53 20.06
N ALA A 19 76.32 44.43 18.86
CA ALA A 19 75.62 44.02 17.65
C ALA A 19 75.21 42.53 17.66
N LEU A 20 75.96 41.67 18.35
CA LEU A 20 75.67 40.24 18.45
C LEU A 20 74.48 39.92 19.38
N ILE A 21 74.09 40.84 20.26
CA ILE A 21 73.00 40.63 21.25
C ILE A 21 71.64 41.12 20.70
N ALA A 22 71.62 41.98 19.67
CA ALA A 22 70.40 42.52 19.07
C ALA A 22 69.62 41.55 18.16
N GLY A 23 70.09 40.30 17.98
CA GLY A 23 69.44 39.28 17.14
C GLY A 23 68.47 38.35 17.87
N CYS A 24 68.41 38.38 19.20
CA CYS A 24 67.53 37.51 19.98
C CYS A 24 66.16 38.18 20.17
N ASN A 25 65.24 37.92 19.25
CA ASN A 25 63.86 38.36 19.31
C ASN A 25 62.95 37.13 19.32
N ASP A 26 62.74 36.54 20.51
CA ASP A 26 61.75 35.49 20.74
C ASP A 26 60.33 36.10 20.67
N LYS A 27 59.87 36.37 19.45
CA LYS A 27 58.45 36.53 19.19
C LYS A 27 57.86 35.14 19.02
N GLY A 28 57.40 34.56 20.13
CA GLY A 28 56.64 33.33 20.12
C GLY A 28 55.50 33.43 19.12
N GLU A 29 55.47 32.52 18.15
CA GLU A 29 54.35 32.39 17.22
C GLU A 29 53.09 32.04 18.02
N GLU A 30 52.15 32.97 18.04
CA GLU A 30 50.82 32.76 18.59
C GLU A 30 50.14 31.66 17.77
N LYS A 31 49.97 30.47 18.35
CA LYS A 31 49.29 29.36 17.66
C LYS A 31 47.89 29.82 17.27
N ALA A 32 47.63 29.88 15.97
CA ALA A 32 46.31 30.16 15.42
C ALA A 32 45.28 29.22 16.07
N HIS A 33 44.27 29.80 16.70
CA HIS A 33 43.15 29.07 17.26
C HIS A 33 42.41 28.39 16.11
N VAL A 34 42.58 27.07 15.95
CA VAL A 34 41.79 26.28 15.01
C VAL A 34 40.36 26.30 15.52
N GLY A 35 39.50 27.10 14.88
CA GLY A 35 38.10 27.23 15.26
C GLY A 35 37.41 25.88 15.31
N GLU A 36 36.58 25.68 16.34
CA GLU A 36 35.90 24.41 16.56
C GLU A 36 35.06 24.01 15.33
N PRO A 37 35.16 22.74 14.88
CA PRO A 37 34.45 22.29 13.70
C PRO A 37 32.94 22.37 13.94
N GLN A 38 32.27 23.17 13.12
CA GLN A 38 30.84 23.35 13.19
C GLN A 38 30.13 22.10 12.66
N VAL A 39 29.17 21.58 13.43
CA VAL A 39 28.34 20.44 13.03
C VAL A 39 26.87 20.84 13.00
N THR A 40 26.14 20.33 12.02
CA THR A 40 24.69 20.55 11.92
C THR A 40 23.97 19.48 12.73
N VAL A 41 23.14 19.92 13.67
CA VAL A 41 22.31 19.02 14.50
C VAL A 41 20.84 19.27 14.21
N HIS A 42 20.09 18.19 13.99
CA HIS A 42 18.63 18.23 13.88
C HIS A 42 17.99 17.61 15.12
N ILE A 43 17.14 18.38 15.80
CA ILE A 43 16.37 17.90 16.96
C ILE A 43 15.05 17.31 16.43
N VAL A 44 14.96 15.98 16.44
CA VAL A 44 13.75 15.26 16.01
C VAL A 44 12.76 15.19 17.18
N LYS A 45 11.48 15.47 16.91
CA LYS A 45 10.39 15.32 17.88
C LYS A 45 9.53 14.13 17.50
N THR A 46 9.14 13.32 18.48
CA THR A 46 8.22 12.22 18.25
C THR A 46 6.82 12.76 17.97
N ALA A 47 6.22 12.31 16.88
CA ALA A 47 4.82 12.52 16.56
C ALA A 47 4.19 11.16 16.22
N PRO A 48 2.91 10.94 16.56
CA PRO A 48 2.19 9.76 16.10
C PRO A 48 2.21 9.69 14.57
N LEU A 49 2.58 8.52 14.03
CA LEU A 49 2.57 8.27 12.59
C LEU A 49 1.69 7.05 12.30
N GLU A 50 0.62 7.26 11.54
CA GLU A 50 -0.20 6.15 11.03
C GLU A 50 0.52 5.46 9.88
N VAL A 51 0.85 4.18 10.06
CA VAL A 51 1.39 3.34 8.98
C VAL A 51 0.24 2.62 8.30
N LYS A 52 -0.08 3.01 7.06
CA LYS A 52 -1.11 2.36 6.23
C LYS A 52 -0.45 1.51 5.16
N THR A 53 -1.05 0.37 4.87
CA THR A 53 -0.64 -0.51 3.78
C THR A 53 -1.80 -0.65 2.82
N GLU A 54 -1.58 -0.23 1.57
CA GLU A 54 -2.55 -0.40 0.51
C GLU A 54 -2.35 -1.77 -0.13
N LEU A 55 -3.43 -2.55 -0.18
CA LEU A 55 -3.43 -3.88 -0.78
C LEU A 55 -4.36 -3.88 -2.00
N PRO A 56 -3.88 -4.31 -3.17
CA PRO A 56 -4.74 -4.45 -4.32
C PRO A 56 -5.73 -5.60 -4.11
N GLY A 57 -6.98 -5.40 -4.50
CA GLY A 57 -8.03 -6.40 -4.40
C GLY A 57 -9.07 -6.23 -5.49
N ARG A 58 -9.81 -7.31 -5.77
CA ARG A 58 -11.01 -7.29 -6.62
C ARG A 58 -12.20 -7.77 -5.80
N THR A 59 -13.34 -7.13 -6.00
CA THR A 59 -14.60 -7.57 -5.41
C THR A 59 -15.23 -8.66 -6.27
N ASN A 60 -15.97 -9.57 -5.63
CA ASN A 60 -16.76 -10.59 -6.28
C ASN A 60 -18.17 -10.59 -5.69
N ALA A 61 -19.14 -11.08 -6.46
CA ALA A 61 -20.50 -11.27 -5.94
C ALA A 61 -20.50 -12.28 -4.79
N TYR A 62 -21.28 -12.01 -3.75
CA TYR A 62 -21.40 -12.92 -2.61
C TYR A 62 -22.01 -14.28 -3.01
N ARG A 63 -22.94 -14.25 -3.96
CA ARG A 63 -23.51 -15.45 -4.60
C ARG A 63 -23.70 -15.19 -6.08
N ILE A 64 -23.43 -16.21 -6.88
CA ILE A 64 -23.70 -16.22 -8.32
C ILE A 64 -24.60 -17.42 -8.58
N ALA A 65 -25.74 -17.18 -9.21
CA ALA A 65 -26.69 -18.22 -9.60
C ALA A 65 -26.88 -18.14 -11.12
N GLU A 66 -26.53 -19.22 -11.81
CA GLU A 66 -26.78 -19.35 -13.24
C GLU A 66 -28.14 -20.00 -13.45
N VAL A 67 -29.01 -19.33 -14.21
CA VAL A 67 -30.33 -19.86 -14.55
C VAL A 67 -30.18 -20.83 -15.71
N ARG A 68 -30.45 -22.11 -15.46
CA ARG A 68 -30.42 -23.18 -16.48
C ARG A 68 -31.80 -23.83 -16.58
N PRO A 69 -32.34 -24.03 -17.79
CA PRO A 69 -33.62 -24.73 -17.95
C PRO A 69 -33.45 -26.19 -17.51
N GLN A 70 -34.38 -26.66 -16.66
CA GLN A 70 -34.41 -28.07 -16.22
C GLN A 70 -35.26 -28.96 -17.14
N VAL A 71 -36.02 -28.34 -18.03
CA VAL A 71 -36.92 -29.00 -18.99
C VAL A 71 -36.70 -28.41 -20.37
N SER A 72 -36.94 -29.20 -21.41
CA SER A 72 -36.80 -28.76 -22.81
C SER A 72 -38.07 -28.07 -23.29
N GLY A 73 -37.94 -27.10 -24.19
CA GLY A 73 -39.11 -26.47 -24.81
C GLY A 73 -38.78 -25.10 -25.38
N ILE A 74 -39.79 -24.47 -25.97
CA ILE A 74 -39.70 -23.13 -26.53
C ILE A 74 -39.95 -22.12 -25.41
N VAL A 75 -39.13 -21.07 -25.32
CA VAL A 75 -39.38 -19.95 -24.41
C VAL A 75 -40.48 -19.07 -25.02
N LEU A 76 -41.62 -18.97 -24.34
CA LEU A 76 -42.74 -18.14 -24.74
C LEU A 76 -42.54 -16.69 -24.30
N ASN A 77 -42.31 -16.49 -22.99
CA ASN A 77 -42.22 -15.17 -22.38
C ASN A 77 -40.99 -15.04 -21.47
N ARG A 78 -40.46 -13.81 -21.40
CA ARG A 78 -39.54 -13.35 -20.35
C ARG A 78 -40.32 -12.50 -19.35
N ASN A 79 -40.34 -12.94 -18.10
CA ASN A 79 -41.23 -12.41 -17.05
C ASN A 79 -40.51 -11.46 -16.08
N PHE A 80 -39.41 -10.83 -16.53
CA PHE A 80 -38.65 -9.85 -15.74
C PHE A 80 -38.02 -8.79 -16.66
N THR A 81 -37.62 -7.67 -16.06
CA THR A 81 -36.88 -6.61 -16.72
C THR A 81 -35.38 -6.87 -16.56
N GLU A 82 -34.63 -6.79 -17.65
CA GLU A 82 -33.18 -7.02 -17.61
C GLU A 82 -32.49 -5.95 -16.75
N GLY A 83 -31.54 -6.39 -15.91
CA GLY A 83 -30.82 -5.52 -14.97
C GLY A 83 -31.60 -5.14 -13.71
N SER A 84 -32.85 -5.59 -13.54
CA SER A 84 -33.59 -5.39 -12.29
C SER A 84 -33.28 -6.47 -11.25
N ASP A 85 -33.56 -6.16 -9.99
CA ASP A 85 -33.59 -7.16 -8.92
C ASP A 85 -34.77 -8.13 -9.12
N VAL A 86 -34.57 -9.38 -8.71
CA VAL A 86 -35.59 -10.44 -8.75
C VAL A 86 -35.67 -11.14 -7.41
N GLN A 87 -36.87 -11.63 -7.06
CA GLN A 87 -37.09 -12.36 -5.81
C GLN A 87 -36.93 -13.87 -6.01
N ALA A 88 -36.58 -14.59 -4.94
CA ALA A 88 -36.52 -16.03 -4.97
C ALA A 88 -37.90 -16.63 -5.30
N GLY A 89 -37.94 -17.57 -6.26
CA GLY A 89 -39.19 -18.18 -6.73
C GLY A 89 -39.97 -17.35 -7.75
N GLN A 90 -39.54 -16.13 -8.08
CA GLN A 90 -40.13 -15.35 -9.15
C GLN A 90 -39.99 -16.07 -10.49
N SER A 91 -41.07 -16.15 -11.27
CA SER A 91 -41.02 -16.67 -12.63
C SER A 91 -40.13 -15.77 -13.49
N LEU A 92 -39.04 -16.31 -14.03
CA LEU A 92 -38.14 -15.58 -14.93
C LEU A 92 -38.48 -15.84 -16.40
N TYR A 93 -38.81 -17.08 -16.73
CA TYR A 93 -39.15 -17.50 -18.09
C TYR A 93 -40.35 -18.43 -18.07
N GLN A 94 -41.21 -18.29 -19.08
CA GLN A 94 -42.27 -19.25 -19.36
C GLN A 94 -41.82 -20.14 -20.52
N ILE A 95 -41.61 -21.42 -20.25
CA ILE A 95 -41.43 -22.44 -21.28
C ILE A 95 -42.82 -22.94 -21.71
N ASP A 96 -42.98 -23.26 -22.98
CA ASP A 96 -44.22 -23.82 -23.53
C ASP A 96 -44.66 -25.06 -22.71
N PRO A 97 -45.79 -24.97 -21.99
CA PRO A 97 -46.21 -26.05 -21.10
C PRO A 97 -46.97 -27.15 -21.84
N ALA A 98 -47.33 -27.02 -23.13
CA ALA A 98 -48.32 -27.88 -23.79
C ALA A 98 -48.08 -29.38 -23.58
N THR A 99 -46.86 -29.87 -23.87
CA THR A 99 -46.50 -31.28 -23.71
C THR A 99 -46.47 -31.72 -22.24
N TYR A 100 -45.99 -30.85 -21.35
CA TYR A 100 -45.91 -31.13 -19.92
C TYR A 100 -47.29 -31.13 -19.26
N GLN A 101 -48.16 -30.22 -19.67
CA GLN A 101 -49.54 -30.11 -19.21
C GLN A 101 -50.35 -31.33 -19.64
N ALA A 102 -50.28 -31.73 -20.92
CA ALA A 102 -50.94 -32.94 -21.40
C ALA A 102 -50.48 -34.21 -20.65
N SER A 103 -49.18 -34.30 -20.36
CA SER A 103 -48.61 -35.42 -19.58
C SER A 103 -49.09 -35.41 -18.13
N TYR A 104 -49.15 -34.23 -17.50
CA TYR A 104 -49.68 -34.04 -16.16
C TYR A 104 -51.16 -34.44 -16.07
N ASP A 105 -51.99 -33.99 -17.01
CA ASP A 105 -53.42 -34.29 -17.04
C ASP A 105 -53.67 -35.79 -17.26
N SER A 106 -52.86 -36.44 -18.11
CA SER A 106 -52.89 -37.88 -18.30
C SER A 106 -52.57 -38.64 -17.01
N ALA A 107 -51.49 -38.23 -16.31
CA ALA A 107 -51.09 -38.84 -15.05
C ALA A 107 -52.15 -38.63 -13.94
N LYS A 108 -52.78 -37.46 -13.90
CA LYS A 108 -53.85 -37.14 -12.96
C LYS A 108 -55.08 -38.01 -13.18
N GLY A 109 -55.49 -38.22 -14.44
CA GLY A 109 -56.59 -39.12 -14.79
C GLY A 109 -56.31 -40.57 -14.42
N GLU A 110 -55.10 -41.05 -14.71
CA GLU A 110 -54.66 -42.40 -14.32
C GLU A 110 -54.61 -42.57 -12.80
N ASN A 111 -54.10 -41.57 -12.06
CA ASN A 111 -54.12 -41.58 -10.60
C ASN A 111 -55.55 -41.65 -10.07
N TRP A 112 -56.46 -40.81 -10.58
CA TRP A 112 -57.88 -40.83 -10.20
C TRP A 112 -58.52 -42.21 -10.38
N ARG A 113 -58.21 -42.90 -11.49
CA ARG A 113 -58.69 -44.26 -11.75
C ARG A 113 -58.22 -45.25 -10.67
N LYS A 114 -56.99 -45.11 -10.16
CA LYS A 114 -56.43 -45.99 -9.13
C LYS A 114 -57.00 -45.73 -7.73
N VAL A 115 -57.28 -44.47 -7.38
CA VAL A 115 -57.82 -44.11 -6.05
C VAL A 115 -59.34 -44.14 -5.97
N LYS A 116 -60.05 -44.51 -7.04
CA LYS A 116 -61.52 -44.60 -7.01
C LYS A 116 -61.97 -45.62 -5.95
N PRO A 117 -62.76 -45.25 -4.94
CA PRO A 117 -63.29 -46.21 -3.97
C PRO A 117 -64.18 -47.24 -4.69
N PRO A 118 -64.23 -48.49 -4.21
CA PRO A 118 -65.06 -49.52 -4.83
C PRO A 118 -66.52 -49.03 -4.89
N PRO A 119 -67.27 -49.36 -5.96
CA PRO A 119 -68.68 -49.00 -6.04
C PRO A 119 -69.40 -49.56 -4.80
N PRO A 120 -70.37 -48.83 -4.22
CA PRO A 120 -71.12 -49.34 -3.08
C PRO A 120 -71.75 -50.68 -3.48
N SER A 121 -71.49 -51.71 -2.67
CA SER A 121 -72.08 -53.03 -2.84
C SER A 121 -73.59 -52.86 -2.86
N ARG A 122 -74.21 -53.11 -4.01
CA ARG A 122 -75.67 -53.12 -4.12
C ARG A 122 -76.17 -54.31 -3.30
N ILE A 123 -76.72 -54.03 -2.13
CA ILE A 123 -77.55 -54.96 -1.35
C ILE A 123 -78.92 -55.04 -2.01
#